data_AF-A0A1B6DTP0-F1
#
_entry.id   AF-A0A1B6DTP0-F1
#
_cell.length_a   1.000
_cell.length_b   1.000
_cell.length_c   1.000
_cell.angle_alpha   90.00
_cell.angle_beta   90.00
_cell.angle_gamma   90.00
#
_symmetry.space_group_name_H-M   'P 1'
#
loop_
_entity.id
_entity.type
_entity.pdbx_description
1 polymer ?
#
loop_
_entity_poly.entity_id
_entity_poly.type
_entity_poly.pdbx_seq_one_letter_code
_entity_poly.pdbx_strand_id
1 'polypeptide(L)'
;MAKMDGASLGYAYHLPTGGCLLRLRNALSQFSDLFSEFNRYIAPAYHHDRCERSVQMRLYSMHKREFVMVFLAFFCCLGLGIFIGLAGPPITTTSHVRGTTILQKLNLSNNMMSQGPFVITSPVITTYHQQLWVISVFQTDNTDDEIFDKSFQVLVSIEGVNTDHKPVPILHGDKAHNRTRHLMCEKQSCDPVTILHLGFLDFSHYIFTVNFYGLKSFHKRYHIREINFYFKSYNPGFTQLEMWFRLIFLIGTFTVACWFTLTLRNYVMYDWSFEQKWMS
;
A
#
# COMPACT_ATOMS: atom_id res chain seq x y z
N MET A 1 79.61 -9.12 -37.34
CA MET A 1 79.66 -10.54 -36.94
C MET A 1 78.56 -10.77 -35.91
N ALA A 2 77.81 -11.85 -36.07
CA ALA A 2 76.47 -12.10 -35.55
C ALA A 2 76.26 -12.02 -34.02
N LYS A 3 75.05 -11.66 -33.58
CA LYS A 3 74.10 -12.63 -32.98
C LYS A 3 72.68 -12.06 -32.80
N MET A 4 71.69 -12.75 -33.38
CA MET A 4 70.31 -12.77 -32.91
C MET A 4 70.23 -13.66 -31.66
N ASP A 5 69.40 -13.29 -30.70
CA ASP A 5 68.65 -14.14 -29.75
C ASP A 5 67.62 -13.15 -29.13
N GLY A 6 66.31 -13.25 -29.28
CA GLY A 6 65.43 -14.34 -28.86
C GLY A 6 64.45 -13.76 -27.83
N ALA A 7 63.15 -13.76 -28.13
CA ALA A 7 62.12 -13.13 -27.32
C ALA A 7 61.96 -13.75 -25.91
N SER A 8 61.72 -12.90 -24.91
CA SER A 8 61.12 -13.29 -23.63
C SER A 8 60.25 -12.12 -23.13
N LEU A 9 58.96 -12.17 -23.42
CA LEU A 9 57.95 -11.34 -22.77
C LEU A 9 57.80 -11.76 -21.30
N GLY A 10 58.48 -11.06 -20.40
CA GLY A 10 58.34 -11.20 -18.96
C GLY A 10 57.79 -9.91 -18.35
N TYR A 11 56.50 -9.62 -18.53
CA TYR A 11 55.82 -8.61 -17.72
C TYR A 11 55.41 -9.25 -16.40
N ALA A 12 56.30 -9.21 -15.41
CA ALA A 12 55.94 -9.49 -14.03
C ALA A 12 55.11 -8.31 -13.50
N TYR A 13 53.79 -8.47 -13.42
CA TYR A 13 52.94 -7.57 -12.65
C TYR A 13 53.26 -7.77 -11.18
N HIS A 14 54.06 -6.86 -10.60
CA HIS A 14 54.24 -6.78 -9.16
C HIS A 14 52.93 -6.21 -8.56
N LEU A 15 52.01 -7.10 -8.17
CA LEU A 15 50.86 -6.71 -7.37
C LEU A 15 51.39 -6.28 -5.99
N PRO A 16 51.19 -5.03 -5.53
CA PRO A 16 51.51 -4.69 -4.17
C PRO A 16 50.52 -5.41 -3.26
N THR A 17 51.05 -6.32 -2.45
CA THR A 17 50.41 -6.93 -1.29
C THR A 17 50.18 -5.84 -0.23
N GLY A 18 49.17 -4.99 -0.47
CA GLY A 18 48.74 -3.93 0.42
C GLY A 18 47.22 -4.01 0.60
N GLY A 19 46.78 -4.13 1.85
CA GLY A 19 45.41 -4.49 2.22
C GLY A 19 44.31 -3.53 1.75
N CYS A 20 43.06 -3.89 2.10
CA CYS A 20 41.81 -3.22 1.71
C CYS A 20 41.85 -1.68 1.77
N LEU A 21 42.61 -1.12 2.73
CA LEU A 21 42.81 0.32 2.92
C LEU A 21 43.49 1.04 1.73
N LEU A 22 44.44 0.38 1.04
CA LEU A 22 45.10 0.94 -0.14
C LEU A 22 44.18 0.89 -1.37
N ARG A 23 43.36 -0.15 -1.50
CA ARG A 23 42.31 -0.22 -2.53
C ARG A 23 41.25 0.85 -2.31
N LEU A 24 40.84 1.09 -1.06
CA LEU A 24 39.89 2.14 -0.73
C LEU A 24 40.47 3.53 -1.04
N ARG A 25 41.75 3.76 -0.70
CA ARG A 25 42.42 5.03 -0.99
C ARG A 25 42.55 5.29 -2.49
N ASN A 26 42.87 4.27 -3.29
CA ASN A 26 42.92 4.41 -4.75
C ASN A 26 41.54 4.59 -5.38
N ALA A 27 40.50 3.94 -4.84
CA ALA A 27 39.12 4.18 -5.28
C ALA A 27 38.67 5.60 -4.93
N LEU A 28 38.99 6.09 -3.72
CA LEU A 28 38.68 7.45 -3.30
C LEU A 28 39.44 8.51 -4.11
N SER A 29 40.67 8.24 -4.53
CA SER A 29 41.40 9.16 -5.43
C SER A 29 40.80 9.17 -6.84
N GLN A 30 40.39 8.02 -7.37
CA GLN A 30 39.68 7.95 -8.67
C GLN A 30 38.30 8.64 -8.61
N PHE A 31 37.58 8.51 -7.49
CA PHE A 31 36.35 9.27 -7.25
C PHE A 31 36.61 10.76 -7.13
N SER A 32 37.66 11.18 -6.43
CA SER A 32 38.10 12.58 -6.35
C SER A 32 38.37 13.18 -7.73
N ASP A 33 39.05 12.44 -8.61
CA ASP A 33 39.36 12.92 -9.96
C ASP A 33 38.10 13.01 -10.84
N LEU A 34 37.18 12.04 -10.74
CA LEU A 34 35.88 12.12 -11.41
C LEU A 34 35.03 13.29 -10.90
N PHE A 35 35.04 13.55 -9.59
CA PHE A 35 34.35 14.71 -9.02
C PHE A 35 35.05 16.02 -9.37
N SER A 36 36.37 16.04 -9.56
CA SER A 36 37.13 17.20 -10.04
C SER A 36 36.78 17.57 -11.48
N GLU A 37 36.67 16.59 -12.38
CA GLU A 37 36.17 16.82 -13.74
C GLU A 37 34.71 17.27 -13.74
N PHE A 38 33.85 16.66 -12.92
CA PHE A 38 32.47 17.13 -12.75
C PHE A 38 32.41 18.56 -12.21
N ASN A 39 33.31 18.92 -11.29
CA ASN A 39 33.40 20.27 -10.75
C ASN A 39 33.78 21.28 -11.84
N ARG A 40 34.51 20.90 -12.89
CA ARG A 40 34.78 21.76 -14.05
C ARG A 40 33.54 22.05 -14.90
N TYR A 41 32.56 21.14 -14.92
CA TYR A 41 31.28 21.31 -15.62
C TYR A 41 30.15 21.83 -14.73
N ILE A 42 30.35 21.88 -13.41
CA ILE A 42 29.42 22.43 -12.42
C ILE A 42 29.88 23.81 -11.91
N ALA A 43 31.19 24.10 -11.91
CA ALA A 43 31.72 25.42 -11.56
C ALA A 43 31.29 26.46 -12.60
N PRO A 44 30.99 27.70 -12.16
CA PRO A 44 30.38 28.70 -13.03
C PRO A 44 31.35 29.06 -14.15
N ALA A 45 31.02 28.67 -15.38
CA ALA A 45 31.60 29.30 -16.56
C ALA A 45 31.14 30.77 -16.56
N TYR A 46 32.09 31.67 -16.78
CA TYR A 46 32.01 33.15 -16.76
C TYR A 46 30.85 33.80 -17.55
N HIS A 47 30.01 33.01 -18.25
CA HIS A 47 28.85 33.47 -19.01
C HIS A 47 27.48 33.08 -18.43
N HIS A 48 27.40 32.58 -17.19
CA HIS A 48 26.13 32.35 -16.49
C HIS A 48 25.60 33.57 -15.71
N ASP A 49 25.52 34.75 -16.35
CA ASP A 49 24.88 35.95 -15.78
C ASP A 49 23.38 35.78 -15.49
N ARG A 50 22.77 34.67 -15.96
CA ARG A 50 21.35 34.38 -15.68
C ARG A 50 21.08 34.00 -14.22
N CYS A 51 22.03 33.35 -13.56
CA CYS A 51 21.88 32.94 -12.16
C CYS A 51 21.98 34.12 -11.19
N GLU A 52 22.71 35.18 -11.58
CA GLU A 52 22.91 36.37 -10.75
C GLU A 52 21.71 37.33 -10.77
N ARG A 53 20.83 37.22 -11.77
CA ARG A 53 19.59 38.02 -11.82
C ARG A 53 18.44 37.40 -11.04
N SER A 54 18.47 36.09 -10.80
CA SER A 54 17.40 35.41 -10.07
C SER A 54 17.61 35.45 -8.57
N VAL A 55 16.52 35.51 -7.79
CA VAL A 55 16.58 35.53 -6.33
C VAL A 55 17.30 34.28 -5.82
N GLN A 56 18.45 34.47 -5.16
CA GLN A 56 19.26 33.38 -4.62
C GLN A 56 18.44 32.56 -3.59
N MET A 57 18.40 31.25 -3.76
CA MET A 57 17.76 30.35 -2.81
C MET A 57 18.57 30.28 -1.51
N ARG A 58 17.89 30.23 -0.36
CA ARG A 58 18.55 30.10 0.94
C ARG A 58 19.45 28.88 1.05
N LEU A 59 19.21 27.83 0.26
CA LEU A 59 20.07 26.65 0.20
C LEU A 59 21.53 26.99 -0.18
N TYR A 60 21.74 28.00 -1.03
CA TYR A 60 23.07 28.42 -1.49
C TYR A 60 23.80 29.32 -0.49
N SER A 61 23.06 30.02 0.38
CA SER A 61 23.63 30.92 1.40
C SER A 61 23.75 30.26 2.78
N MET A 62 23.22 29.05 2.97
CA MET A 62 23.23 28.36 4.27
C MET A 62 24.63 27.90 4.65
N HIS A 63 24.98 28.09 5.92
CA HIS A 63 26.24 27.57 6.45
C HIS A 63 26.19 26.04 6.60
N LYS A 64 27.35 25.36 6.52
CA LYS A 64 27.45 23.89 6.65
C LYS A 64 26.75 23.34 7.90
N ARG A 65 26.80 24.08 9.02
CA ARG A 65 26.12 23.72 10.27
C ARG A 65 24.60 23.77 10.15
N GLU A 66 24.06 24.78 9.50
CA GLU A 66 22.61 24.94 9.29
C GLU A 66 22.08 23.84 8.37
N PHE A 67 22.82 23.54 7.31
CA PHE A 67 22.51 22.45 6.39
C PHE A 67 22.42 21.10 7.13
N VAL A 68 23.44 20.75 7.94
CA VAL A 68 23.42 19.50 8.73
C VAL A 68 22.24 19.45 9.72
N MET A 69 21.90 20.58 10.36
CA MET A 69 20.77 20.65 11.28
C MET A 69 19.43 20.39 10.58
N VAL A 70 19.22 20.91 9.37
CA VAL A 70 17.99 20.66 8.58
C VAL A 70 17.88 19.18 8.21
N PHE A 71 18.97 18.55 7.77
CA PHE A 71 18.99 17.12 7.47
C PHE A 71 18.73 16.26 8.70
N LEU A 72 19.35 16.60 9.84
CA LEU A 72 19.09 15.90 11.10
C LEU A 72 17.62 16.02 11.50
N ALA A 73 17.04 17.22 11.43
CA ALA A 73 15.62 17.44 11.71
C ALA A 73 14.72 16.61 10.77
N PHE A 74 15.04 16.55 9.48
CA PHE A 74 14.33 15.71 8.51
C PHE A 74 14.36 14.23 8.90
N PHE A 75 15.52 13.68 9.24
CA PHE A 75 15.63 12.29 9.68
C PHE A 75 14.93 12.03 11.02
N CYS A 76 14.94 12.98 11.95
CA CYS A 76 14.16 12.90 13.18
C CYS A 76 12.65 12.83 12.88
N CYS A 77 12.13 13.70 12.02
CA CYS A 77 10.72 13.69 11.61
C CYS A 77 10.35 12.40 10.89
N LEU A 78 11.22 11.89 10.01
CA LEU A 78 11.01 10.62 9.30
C LEU A 78 11.00 9.44 10.30
N GLY A 79 11.92 9.44 11.26
CA GLY A 79 11.96 8.43 12.34
C GLY A 79 10.70 8.45 13.20
N LEU A 80 10.19 9.64 13.55
CA LEU A 80 8.92 9.78 14.27
C LEU A 80 7.75 9.23 13.46
N GLY A 81 7.70 9.49 12.15
CA GLY A 81 6.68 8.94 11.25
C GLY A 81 6.67 7.40 11.23
N ILE A 82 7.85 6.78 11.17
CA ILE A 82 7.99 5.33 11.23
C ILE A 82 7.53 4.79 12.59
N PHE A 83 7.92 5.43 13.68
CA PHE A 83 7.55 4.99 15.03
C PHE A 83 6.03 5.04 15.27
N ILE A 84 5.37 6.11 14.81
CA ILE A 84 3.91 6.23 14.86
C ILE A 84 3.24 5.12 14.04
N GLY A 85 3.79 4.79 12.86
CA GLY A 85 3.28 3.70 12.02
C GLY A 85 3.40 2.32 12.68
N LEU A 86 4.49 2.07 13.42
CA LEU A 86 4.72 0.80 14.12
C LEU A 86 3.90 0.67 15.42
N ALA A 87 3.74 1.76 16.17
CA ALA A 87 2.97 1.79 17.42
C ALA A 87 1.46 1.96 17.19
N GLY A 88 1.05 2.30 15.96
CA GLY A 88 -0.34 2.55 15.60
C GLY A 88 -1.23 1.30 15.65
N PRO A 89 -2.55 1.48 15.70
CA PRO A 89 -3.51 0.39 15.58
C PRO A 89 -3.41 -0.28 14.21
N PRO A 90 -3.80 -1.57 14.09
CA PRO A 90 -3.74 -2.28 12.82
C PRO A 90 -4.67 -1.62 11.78
N ILE A 91 -4.24 -1.61 10.52
CA ILE A 91 -4.94 -0.96 9.41
C ILE A 91 -6.36 -1.52 9.22
N THR A 92 -6.51 -2.84 9.33
CA THR A 92 -7.78 -3.53 9.09
C THR A 92 -8.22 -4.35 10.28
N THR A 93 -9.52 -4.35 10.55
CA THR A 93 -10.18 -5.27 11.49
C THR A 93 -10.88 -6.37 10.71
N THR A 94 -10.85 -7.59 11.25
CA THR A 94 -11.53 -8.74 10.67
C THR A 94 -12.41 -9.41 11.72
N SER A 95 -13.66 -9.70 11.34
CA SER A 95 -14.56 -10.56 12.12
C SER A 95 -15.02 -11.73 11.25
N HIS A 96 -15.31 -12.87 11.87
CA HIS A 96 -15.68 -14.08 11.14
C HIS A 96 -16.99 -14.67 11.67
N VAL A 97 -17.78 -15.25 10.78
CA VAL A 97 -19.04 -15.94 11.07
C VAL A 97 -19.06 -17.25 10.31
N ARG A 98 -19.41 -18.34 11.00
CA ARG A 98 -19.49 -19.69 10.42
C ARG A 98 -20.83 -19.91 9.72
N GLY A 99 -20.82 -20.55 8.56
CA GLY A 99 -22.00 -20.91 7.77
C GLY A 99 -22.94 -21.84 8.51
N THR A 100 -22.41 -22.80 9.26
CA THR A 100 -23.19 -23.76 10.04
C THR A 100 -24.07 -23.10 11.10
N THR A 101 -23.57 -22.07 11.80
CA THR A 101 -24.34 -21.36 12.82
C THR A 101 -25.48 -20.54 12.21
N ILE A 102 -25.28 -20.04 10.99
CA ILE A 102 -26.31 -19.31 10.24
C ILE A 102 -27.43 -20.25 9.80
N LEU A 103 -27.09 -21.42 9.24
CA LEU A 103 -28.10 -22.40 8.82
C LEU A 103 -28.89 -22.96 10.00
N GLN A 104 -28.25 -23.21 11.14
CA GLN A 104 -28.91 -23.63 12.37
C GLN A 104 -29.91 -22.57 12.87
N LYS A 105 -29.53 -21.28 12.84
CA LYS A 105 -30.43 -20.18 13.22
C LYS A 105 -31.68 -20.11 12.33
N LEU A 106 -31.58 -20.57 11.08
CA LEU A 106 -32.68 -20.63 10.12
C LEU A 106 -33.41 -21.98 10.10
N ASN A 107 -33.05 -22.94 10.97
CA ASN A 107 -33.56 -24.32 10.96
C ASN A 107 -33.40 -25.03 9.61
N LEU A 108 -32.35 -24.73 8.85
CA LEU A 108 -32.06 -25.34 7.56
C LEU A 108 -31.08 -26.52 7.71
N SER A 109 -31.25 -27.56 6.88
CA SER A 109 -30.39 -28.74 6.86
C SER A 109 -29.00 -28.44 6.30
N ASN A 110 -27.98 -29.15 6.81
CA ASN A 110 -26.58 -29.06 6.35
C ASN A 110 -26.41 -29.35 4.84
N ASN A 111 -27.33 -30.09 4.21
CA ASN A 111 -27.29 -30.33 2.76
C ASN A 111 -27.40 -29.03 1.92
N MET A 112 -27.91 -27.95 2.52
CA MET A 112 -28.06 -26.64 1.89
C MET A 112 -26.77 -25.81 1.92
N MET A 113 -25.67 -26.34 2.49
CA MET A 113 -24.36 -25.68 2.52
C MET A 113 -23.86 -25.31 1.11
N SER A 114 -24.24 -26.09 0.10
CA SER A 114 -23.88 -25.85 -1.30
C SER A 114 -24.65 -24.72 -2.00
N GLN A 115 -25.76 -24.23 -1.43
CA GLN A 115 -26.62 -23.24 -2.11
C GLN A 115 -26.98 -22.02 -1.27
N GLY A 116 -26.99 -22.10 0.06
CA GLY A 116 -27.63 -21.08 0.90
C GLY A 116 -29.16 -21.19 0.86
N PRO A 117 -29.91 -20.28 1.52
CA PRO A 117 -29.52 -18.89 1.77
C PRO A 117 -28.70 -18.69 3.05
N PHE A 118 -27.65 -17.87 2.93
CA PHE A 118 -26.87 -17.39 4.07
C PHE A 118 -27.27 -15.95 4.37
N VAL A 119 -28.09 -15.77 5.41
CA VAL A 119 -28.44 -14.43 5.93
C VAL A 119 -27.41 -14.05 7.00
N ILE A 120 -26.48 -13.18 6.62
CA ILE A 120 -25.38 -12.76 7.49
C ILE A 120 -25.52 -11.30 7.86
N THR A 121 -25.33 -11.00 9.14
CA THR A 121 -25.35 -9.64 9.67
C THR A 121 -23.93 -9.19 9.94
N SER A 122 -23.59 -7.99 9.45
CA SER A 122 -22.31 -7.36 9.74
C SER A 122 -22.19 -6.93 11.21
N PRO A 123 -20.96 -6.82 11.73
CA PRO A 123 -20.71 -6.16 13.02
C PRO A 123 -21.19 -4.70 12.99
N VAL A 124 -21.18 -4.04 14.14
CA VAL A 124 -21.46 -2.59 14.21
C VAL A 124 -20.39 -1.86 13.41
N ILE A 125 -20.83 -1.14 12.38
CA ILE A 125 -19.96 -0.39 11.48
C ILE A 125 -20.29 1.10 11.59
N THR A 126 -19.28 1.93 11.36
CA THR A 126 -19.40 3.39 11.32
C THR A 126 -18.75 3.93 10.05
N THR A 127 -18.97 5.20 9.72
CA THR A 127 -18.34 5.88 8.58
C THR A 127 -16.79 5.84 8.65
N TYR A 128 -16.21 5.77 9.84
CA TYR A 128 -14.77 5.62 10.05
C TYR A 128 -14.19 4.29 9.56
N HIS A 129 -15.01 3.27 9.32
CA HIS A 129 -14.54 2.01 8.76
C HIS A 129 -14.28 2.10 7.24
N GLN A 130 -14.70 3.20 6.59
CA GLN A 130 -14.55 3.55 5.17
C GLN A 130 -15.18 2.55 4.18
N GLN A 131 -14.71 1.29 4.19
CA GLN A 131 -15.05 0.23 3.26
C GLN A 131 -15.30 -1.08 4.00
N LEU A 132 -16.14 -1.95 3.41
CA LEU A 132 -16.42 -3.28 3.92
C LEU A 132 -16.25 -4.31 2.81
N TRP A 133 -15.43 -5.33 3.09
CA TRP A 133 -15.30 -6.52 2.25
C TRP A 133 -15.95 -7.71 2.94
N VAL A 134 -16.77 -8.44 2.19
CA VAL A 134 -17.32 -9.74 2.60
C VAL A 134 -16.60 -10.81 1.79
N ILE A 135 -15.86 -11.67 2.48
CA ILE A 135 -15.03 -12.72 1.89
C ILE A 135 -15.53 -14.07 2.42
N SER A 136 -15.67 -15.07 1.56
CA SER A 136 -15.97 -16.44 1.97
C SER A 136 -14.76 -17.35 1.74
N VAL A 137 -14.46 -18.18 2.73
CA VAL A 137 -13.48 -19.26 2.64
C VAL A 137 -14.24 -20.58 2.82
N PHE A 138 -14.13 -21.46 1.82
CA PHE A 138 -14.76 -22.77 1.84
C PHE A 138 -13.80 -23.79 2.42
N GLN A 139 -14.32 -24.68 3.27
CA GLN A 139 -13.59 -25.81 3.82
C GLN A 139 -14.24 -27.10 3.34
N THR A 140 -13.42 -28.02 2.86
CA THR A 140 -13.84 -29.32 2.30
C THR A 140 -13.18 -30.45 3.06
N ASP A 141 -13.77 -31.65 2.98
CA ASP A 141 -13.18 -32.87 3.53
C ASP A 141 -12.22 -33.55 2.54
N ASN A 142 -11.74 -32.82 1.54
CA ASN A 142 -10.84 -33.36 0.53
C ASN A 142 -9.45 -33.63 1.12
N THR A 143 -9.00 -34.87 1.01
CA THR A 143 -7.65 -35.32 1.41
C THR A 143 -6.68 -35.42 0.25
N ASP A 144 -7.16 -35.24 -0.98
CA ASP A 144 -6.34 -35.39 -2.18
C ASP A 144 -5.51 -34.12 -2.41
N ASP A 145 -4.25 -34.30 -2.83
CA ASP A 145 -3.31 -33.21 -3.16
C ASP A 145 -3.62 -32.54 -4.51
N GLU A 146 -4.78 -32.83 -5.13
CA GLU A 146 -5.20 -32.24 -6.38
C GLU A 146 -5.71 -30.80 -6.19
N ILE A 147 -5.16 -29.88 -6.99
CA ILE A 147 -5.68 -28.52 -7.10
C ILE A 147 -6.83 -28.53 -8.10
N PHE A 148 -8.00 -28.07 -7.68
CA PHE A 148 -9.16 -27.97 -8.54
C PHE A 148 -9.66 -26.53 -8.65
N ASP A 149 -10.11 -26.16 -9.84
CA ASP A 149 -10.77 -24.88 -10.13
C ASP A 149 -12.21 -25.15 -10.58
N LYS A 150 -13.17 -24.55 -9.87
CA LYS A 150 -14.58 -24.59 -10.23
C LYS A 150 -15.16 -23.18 -10.29
N SER A 151 -15.74 -22.83 -11.43
CA SER A 151 -16.58 -21.63 -11.54
C SER A 151 -17.97 -21.84 -10.95
N PHE A 152 -18.43 -20.85 -10.19
CA PHE A 152 -19.76 -20.81 -9.58
C PHE A 152 -20.32 -19.39 -9.60
N GLN A 153 -21.64 -19.26 -9.48
CA GLN A 153 -22.30 -17.96 -9.45
C GLN A 153 -22.70 -17.59 -8.03
N VAL A 154 -22.46 -16.34 -7.66
CA VAL A 154 -22.84 -15.77 -6.37
C VAL A 154 -23.89 -14.71 -6.60
N LEU A 155 -25.01 -14.83 -5.89
CA LEU A 155 -26.07 -13.83 -5.87
C LEU A 155 -26.13 -13.22 -4.47
N VAL A 156 -26.09 -11.88 -4.41
CA VAL A 156 -26.06 -11.14 -3.15
C VAL A 156 -27.12 -10.05 -3.16
N SER A 157 -28.00 -10.05 -2.16
CA SER A 157 -28.87 -8.92 -1.84
C SER A 157 -28.40 -8.22 -0.57
N ILE A 158 -28.62 -6.91 -0.48
CA ILE A 158 -28.08 -6.04 0.58
C ILE A 158 -29.22 -5.22 1.17
N GLU A 159 -29.35 -5.28 2.49
CA GLU A 159 -30.27 -4.47 3.28
C GLU A 159 -29.49 -3.70 4.35
N GLY A 160 -29.75 -2.40 4.46
CA GLY A 160 -29.21 -1.55 5.53
C GLY A 160 -30.22 -1.40 6.64
N VAL A 161 -29.79 -1.43 7.90
CA VAL A 161 -30.67 -1.20 9.05
C VAL A 161 -30.65 0.28 9.39
N ASN A 162 -31.79 0.94 9.27
CA ASN A 162 -31.92 2.37 9.61
C ASN A 162 -31.99 2.60 11.13
N THR A 163 -31.95 3.86 11.57
CA THR A 163 -32.10 4.27 12.99
C THR A 163 -33.36 3.71 13.65
N ASP A 164 -34.42 3.53 12.88
CA ASP A 164 -35.70 2.95 13.32
C ASP A 164 -35.66 1.41 13.42
N HIS A 165 -34.47 0.80 13.30
CA HIS A 165 -34.23 -0.64 13.28
C HIS A 165 -35.00 -1.39 12.18
N LYS A 166 -35.43 -0.67 11.14
CA LYS A 166 -36.11 -1.25 9.98
C LYS A 166 -35.10 -1.58 8.88
N PRO A 167 -35.18 -2.78 8.27
CA PRO A 167 -34.35 -3.11 7.12
C PRO A 167 -34.83 -2.32 5.90
N VAL A 168 -33.91 -1.57 5.30
CA VAL A 168 -34.10 -0.81 4.07
C VAL A 168 -33.30 -1.51 2.98
N PRO A 169 -33.95 -2.02 1.91
CA PRO A 169 -33.24 -2.68 0.84
C PRO A 169 -32.43 -1.68 0.00
N ILE A 170 -31.10 -1.81 0.04
CA ILE A 170 -30.16 -1.00 -0.75
C ILE A 170 -30.03 -1.59 -2.15
N LEU A 171 -29.95 -2.92 -2.21
CA LEU A 171 -29.88 -3.69 -3.44
C LEU A 171 -30.91 -4.82 -3.37
N HIS A 172 -32.01 -4.66 -4.10
CA HIS A 172 -33.08 -5.65 -4.20
C HIS A 172 -32.60 -6.92 -4.91
N GLY A 173 -33.22 -8.05 -4.56
CA GLY A 173 -32.97 -9.37 -5.18
C GLY A 173 -33.04 -9.38 -6.70
N ASP A 174 -33.90 -8.55 -7.31
CA ASP A 174 -34.09 -8.48 -8.77
C ASP A 174 -32.92 -7.79 -9.50
N LYS A 175 -32.11 -7.00 -8.79
CA LYS A 175 -30.84 -6.42 -9.25
C LYS A 175 -29.65 -6.95 -8.45
N ALA A 176 -29.83 -8.07 -7.76
CA ALA A 176 -28.78 -8.66 -6.95
C ALA A 176 -27.55 -8.92 -7.83
N HIS A 177 -26.37 -8.63 -7.27
CA HIS A 177 -25.13 -8.80 -8.00
C HIS A 177 -24.93 -10.29 -8.30
N ASN A 178 -25.26 -10.71 -9.52
CA ASN A 178 -24.89 -12.02 -10.04
C ASN A 178 -23.47 -11.92 -10.60
N ARG A 179 -22.51 -12.49 -9.89
CA ARG A 179 -21.11 -12.55 -10.33
C ARG A 179 -20.63 -13.99 -10.36
N THR A 180 -20.01 -14.36 -11.47
CA THR A 180 -19.26 -15.61 -11.57
C THR A 180 -17.94 -15.45 -10.82
N ARG A 181 -17.63 -16.40 -9.95
CA ARG A 181 -16.40 -16.51 -9.19
C ARG A 181 -15.76 -17.86 -9.44
N HIS A 182 -14.45 -17.93 -9.26
CA HIS A 182 -13.68 -19.16 -9.33
C HIS A 182 -13.34 -19.61 -7.92
N LEU A 183 -13.55 -20.89 -7.65
CA LEU A 183 -13.18 -21.55 -6.42
C LEU A 183 -11.97 -22.42 -6.74
N MET A 184 -10.79 -21.97 -6.33
CA MET A 184 -9.58 -22.78 -6.34
C MET A 184 -9.40 -23.36 -4.93
N CYS A 185 -9.16 -24.66 -4.81
CA CYS A 185 -8.84 -25.22 -3.51
C CYS A 185 -7.65 -26.16 -3.58
N GLU A 186 -6.94 -26.18 -2.44
CA GLU A 186 -5.79 -27.03 -2.20
C GLU A 186 -6.08 -27.84 -0.93
N LYS A 187 -6.20 -29.16 -1.08
CA LYS A 187 -6.54 -30.08 0.03
C LYS A 187 -7.88 -29.70 0.67
N GLN A 188 -7.88 -29.37 1.97
CA GLN A 188 -9.06 -29.10 2.79
C GLN A 188 -9.51 -27.63 2.79
N SER A 189 -8.68 -26.71 2.29
CA SER A 189 -8.97 -25.27 2.31
C SER A 189 -9.01 -24.70 0.91
N CYS A 190 -10.04 -23.91 0.65
CA CYS A 190 -10.16 -23.15 -0.58
C CYS A 190 -9.60 -21.74 -0.44
N ASP A 191 -9.25 -21.15 -1.57
CA ASP A 191 -8.83 -19.76 -1.65
C ASP A 191 -9.97 -18.81 -1.27
N PRO A 192 -9.65 -17.67 -0.64
CA PRO A 192 -10.64 -16.69 -0.22
C PRO A 192 -11.32 -16.04 -1.43
N VAL A 193 -12.64 -16.19 -1.51
CA VAL A 193 -13.46 -15.58 -2.57
C VAL A 193 -14.13 -14.31 -2.04
N THR A 194 -13.89 -13.17 -2.69
CA THR A 194 -14.57 -11.92 -2.35
C THR A 194 -15.99 -11.91 -2.92
N ILE A 195 -16.98 -11.99 -2.02
CA ILE A 195 -18.41 -11.97 -2.37
C ILE A 195 -18.82 -10.56 -2.76
N LEU A 196 -18.58 -9.60 -1.87
CA LEU A 196 -19.03 -8.22 -2.00
C LEU A 196 -17.96 -7.26 -1.50
N HIS A 197 -17.91 -6.09 -2.11
CA HIS A 197 -17.15 -4.93 -1.65
C HIS A 197 -18.07 -3.71 -1.64
N LEU A 198 -18.22 -3.08 -0.46
CA LEU A 198 -18.90 -1.82 -0.27
C LEU A 198 -17.86 -0.72 -0.07
N GLY A 199 -17.82 0.24 -0.99
CA GLY A 199 -16.87 1.36 -0.95
C GLY A 199 -17.28 2.52 -0.04
N PHE A 200 -18.54 2.56 0.39
CA PHE A 200 -19.07 3.58 1.29
C PHE A 200 -20.09 2.95 2.24
N LEU A 201 -20.15 3.47 3.47
CA LEU A 201 -20.89 2.89 4.59
C LEU A 201 -21.78 3.95 5.22
N ASP A 202 -23.09 3.85 4.98
CA ASP A 202 -24.14 4.78 5.42
C ASP A 202 -24.96 4.25 6.60
N PHE A 203 -24.97 2.93 6.82
CA PHE A 203 -25.77 2.27 7.85
C PHE A 203 -24.88 1.69 8.95
N SER A 204 -25.42 1.60 10.17
CA SER A 204 -24.72 1.01 11.32
C SER A 204 -24.62 -0.52 11.22
N HIS A 205 -25.63 -1.14 10.62
CA HIS A 205 -25.68 -2.56 10.34
C HIS A 205 -26.15 -2.82 8.92
N TYR A 206 -25.52 -3.81 8.31
CA TYR A 206 -25.88 -4.38 7.03
C TYR A 206 -26.25 -5.86 7.19
N ILE A 207 -27.30 -6.26 6.50
CA ILE A 207 -27.74 -7.65 6.34
C ILE A 207 -27.48 -8.03 4.89
N PHE A 208 -26.76 -9.12 4.70
CA PHE A 208 -26.46 -9.69 3.39
C PHE A 208 -27.12 -11.05 3.28
N THR A 209 -27.84 -11.27 2.18
CA THR A 209 -28.37 -12.59 1.84
C THR A 209 -27.58 -13.12 0.66
N VAL A 210 -26.77 -14.16 0.91
CA VAL A 210 -25.86 -14.75 -0.08
C VAL A 210 -26.39 -16.12 -0.51
N ASN A 211 -26.58 -16.28 -1.82
CA ASN A 211 -26.96 -17.53 -2.45
C ASN A 211 -25.87 -17.98 -3.43
N PHE A 212 -25.52 -19.26 -3.39
CA PHE A 212 -24.55 -19.87 -4.28
C PHE A 212 -25.22 -20.78 -5.29
N TYR A 213 -24.82 -20.66 -6.56
CA TYR A 213 -25.32 -21.49 -7.66
C TYR A 213 -24.15 -22.18 -8.35
N GLY A 214 -24.35 -23.45 -8.76
CA GLY A 214 -23.32 -24.24 -9.44
C GLY A 214 -22.39 -25.06 -8.53
N LEU A 215 -22.52 -24.97 -7.21
CA LEU A 215 -21.71 -25.73 -6.23
C LEU A 215 -22.30 -27.11 -5.86
N LYS A 216 -23.47 -27.49 -6.38
CA LYS A 216 -24.11 -28.79 -6.08
C LYS A 216 -23.26 -29.99 -6.52
N SER A 217 -22.73 -29.97 -7.73
CA SER A 217 -21.86 -31.04 -8.25
C SER A 217 -20.56 -31.12 -7.48
N PHE A 218 -20.04 -29.96 -7.06
CA PHE A 218 -18.84 -29.85 -6.24
C PHE A 218 -19.04 -30.46 -4.85
N HIS A 219 -20.13 -30.10 -4.16
CA HIS A 219 -20.45 -30.63 -2.84
C HIS A 219 -20.67 -32.15 -2.85
N LYS A 220 -21.17 -32.73 -3.95
CA LYS A 220 -21.30 -34.19 -4.09
C LYS A 220 -19.95 -34.91 -4.19
N ARG A 221 -18.93 -34.28 -4.75
CA ARG A 221 -17.60 -34.89 -4.95
C ARG A 221 -16.69 -34.71 -3.73
N TYR A 222 -16.63 -33.51 -3.16
CA TYR A 222 -15.64 -33.16 -2.15
C TYR A 222 -16.22 -32.79 -0.77
N HIS A 223 -17.55 -32.82 -0.61
CA HIS A 223 -18.29 -32.45 0.59
C HIS A 223 -17.79 -31.16 1.27
N ILE A 224 -18.54 -30.07 1.08
CA ILE A 224 -18.26 -28.80 1.77
C ILE A 224 -18.67 -28.97 3.25
N ARG A 225 -17.67 -28.95 4.13
CA ARG A 225 -17.85 -29.10 5.58
C ARG A 225 -18.30 -27.80 6.24
N GLU A 226 -17.69 -26.69 5.85
CA GLU A 226 -17.95 -25.38 6.48
C GLU A 226 -17.68 -24.25 5.47
N ILE A 227 -18.42 -23.15 5.63
CA ILE A 227 -18.17 -21.91 4.87
C ILE A 227 -17.97 -20.80 5.88
N ASN A 228 -16.76 -20.24 5.94
CA ASN A 228 -16.44 -19.15 6.84
C ASN A 228 -16.58 -17.82 6.11
N PHE A 229 -17.45 -16.94 6.62
CA PHE A 229 -17.60 -15.58 6.13
C PHE A 229 -16.75 -14.64 6.97
N TYR A 230 -15.86 -13.88 6.33
CA TYR A 230 -15.03 -12.87 6.94
C TYR A 230 -15.52 -11.48 6.51
N PHE A 231 -15.78 -10.64 7.49
CA PHE A 231 -15.97 -9.21 7.31
C PHE A 231 -14.65 -8.51 7.57
N LYS A 232 -14.09 -7.89 6.55
CA LYS A 232 -12.89 -7.07 6.65
C LYS A 232 -13.27 -5.61 6.45
N SER A 233 -12.73 -4.72 7.26
CA SER A 233 -12.96 -3.26 7.18
C SER A 233 -11.73 -2.51 7.68
N TYR A 234 -11.64 -1.20 7.42
CA TYR A 234 -10.60 -0.40 8.07
C TYR A 234 -10.89 -0.23 9.56
N ASN A 235 -9.83 -0.18 10.35
CA ASN A 235 -9.93 0.08 11.78
C ASN A 235 -10.26 1.56 12.00
N PRO A 236 -11.36 1.89 12.73
CA PRO A 236 -11.73 3.27 12.97
C PRO A 236 -10.63 4.06 13.71
N GLY A 237 -9.87 3.40 14.59
CA GLY A 237 -8.74 4.03 15.29
C GLY A 237 -7.60 4.38 14.34
N PHE A 238 -7.32 3.54 13.35
CA PHE A 238 -6.31 3.82 12.32
C PHE A 238 -6.74 4.99 11.44
N THR A 239 -7.99 4.94 10.95
CA THR A 239 -8.56 5.98 10.11
C THR A 239 -8.64 7.33 10.81
N GLN A 240 -8.94 7.38 12.11
CA GLN A 240 -8.90 8.60 12.90
C GLN A 240 -7.48 9.19 12.95
N LEU A 241 -6.47 8.37 13.24
CA LEU A 241 -5.07 8.82 13.27
C LEU A 241 -4.60 9.32 11.89
N GLU A 242 -4.95 8.60 10.82
CA GLU A 242 -4.66 8.99 9.43
C GLU A 242 -5.24 10.36 9.10
N MET A 243 -6.50 10.63 9.49
CA MET A 243 -7.13 11.93 9.30
C MET A 243 -6.41 13.05 10.03
N TRP A 244 -6.06 12.84 11.31
CA TRP A 244 -5.30 13.82 12.08
C TRP A 244 -3.93 14.10 11.48
N PHE A 245 -3.23 13.06 11.05
CA PHE A 245 -1.91 13.21 10.43
C PHE A 245 -1.99 13.99 9.12
N ARG A 246 -2.96 13.67 8.25
CA ARG A 246 -3.20 14.42 7.01
C ARG A 246 -3.56 15.87 7.28
N LEU A 247 -4.39 16.15 8.28
CA LEU A 247 -4.78 17.51 8.64
C LEU A 247 -3.60 18.33 9.13
N ILE A 248 -2.79 17.78 10.05
CA ILE A 248 -1.59 18.46 10.57
C ILE A 248 -0.60 18.72 9.43
N PHE A 249 -0.39 17.74 8.55
CA PHE A 249 0.50 17.90 7.42
C PHE A 249 -0.01 18.96 6.44
N LEU A 250 -1.31 18.99 6.15
CA LEU A 250 -1.94 19.99 5.28
C LEU A 250 -1.81 21.40 5.85
N ILE A 251 -2.05 21.60 7.15
CA ILE A 251 -1.88 22.90 7.80
C ILE A 251 -0.40 23.31 7.82
N GLY A 252 0.49 22.36 8.08
CA GLY A 252 1.93 22.58 8.07
C GLY A 252 2.45 23.00 6.70
N THR A 253 2.09 22.26 5.64
CA THR A 253 2.49 22.59 4.27
C THR A 253 1.87 23.90 3.79
N PHE A 254 0.62 24.18 4.14
CA PHE A 254 -0.02 25.46 3.85
C PHE A 254 0.70 26.62 4.54
N THR A 255 1.06 26.47 5.81
CA THR A 255 1.82 27.50 6.55
C THR A 255 3.19 27.75 5.94
N VAL A 256 3.92 26.69 5.58
CA VAL A 256 5.23 26.79 4.91
C VAL A 256 5.10 27.43 3.52
N ALA A 257 4.08 27.07 2.75
CA ALA A 257 3.80 27.68 1.45
C ALA A 257 3.48 29.17 1.60
N CYS A 258 2.59 29.55 2.52
CA CYS A 258 2.31 30.96 2.81
C CYS A 258 3.57 31.71 3.26
N TRP A 259 4.38 31.12 4.14
CA TRP A 259 5.64 31.71 4.58
C TRP A 259 6.62 31.92 3.41
N PHE A 260 6.72 30.93 2.52
CA PHE A 260 7.53 31.00 1.30
C PHE A 260 7.06 32.14 0.38
N THR A 261 5.76 32.22 0.11
CA THR A 261 5.17 33.29 -0.70
C THR A 261 5.35 34.67 -0.06
N LEU A 262 5.18 34.80 1.27
CA LEU A 262 5.38 36.07 1.98
C LEU A 262 6.84 36.53 1.91
N THR A 263 7.79 35.60 2.03
CA THR A 263 9.22 35.89 1.91
C THR A 263 9.57 36.37 0.49
N LEU A 264 8.95 35.76 -0.53
CA LEU A 264 9.17 36.11 -1.93
C LEU A 264 8.36 37.32 -2.41
N ARG A 265 7.39 37.81 -1.63
CA ARG A 265 6.55 38.98 -2.00
C ARG A 265 7.37 40.24 -2.32
N ASN A 266 8.54 40.37 -1.70
CA ASN A 266 9.43 41.51 -1.92
C ASN A 266 10.12 41.47 -3.30
N TYR A 267 10.04 40.36 -4.03
CA TYR A 267 10.69 40.15 -5.32
C TYR A 267 9.64 39.96 -6.42
N VAL A 268 9.85 40.63 -7.56
CA VAL A 268 8.95 40.52 -8.72
C VAL A 268 9.07 39.11 -9.31
N MET A 269 7.94 38.52 -9.72
CA MET A 269 7.85 37.17 -10.32
C MET A 269 8.80 36.93 -11.51
N TYR A 270 9.18 37.98 -12.23
CA TYR A 270 10.14 37.87 -13.34
C TYR A 270 11.53 37.42 -12.86
N ASP A 271 11.95 37.86 -11.67
CA ASP A 271 13.27 37.59 -11.08
C ASP A 271 13.30 36.28 -10.27
N TRP A 272 12.20 35.52 -10.24
CA TRP A 272 12.18 34.22 -9.57
C TRP A 272 12.92 33.17 -10.40
N SER A 273 13.66 32.28 -9.74
CA SER A 273 14.28 31.14 -10.39
C SER A 273 13.22 30.17 -10.93
N PHE A 274 13.56 29.36 -11.94
CA PHE A 274 12.66 28.34 -12.45
C PHE A 274 12.21 27.36 -11.36
N GLU A 275 13.10 27.03 -10.42
CA GLU A 275 12.82 26.14 -9.29
C GLU A 275 11.81 26.78 -8.32
N GLN A 276 11.94 28.08 -8.00
CA GLN A 276 11.00 28.79 -7.14
C GLN A 276 9.60 28.89 -7.75
N LYS A 277 9.50 29.07 -9.07
CA LYS A 277 8.22 29.09 -9.79
C LYS A 277 7.53 27.73 -9.83
N TRP A 278 8.31 26.65 -9.85
CA TRP A 278 7.76 25.29 -9.88
C TRP A 278 7.32 24.79 -8.50
N MET A 279 7.93 25.31 -7.44
CA MET A 279 7.55 25.01 -6.04
C MET A 279 6.40 25.86 -5.49
N SER A 280 6.11 27.00 -6.13
CA SER A 280 4.98 27.90 -5.76
C SER A 280 3.69 27.49 -6.43
#